data_AF-A0A8K0KC45-F1
#
_entry.id   AF-A0A8K0KC45-F1
#
_cell.length_a   1.000
_cell.length_b   1.000
_cell.length_c   1.000
_cell.angle_alpha   90.00
_cell.angle_beta   90.00
_cell.angle_gamma   90.00
#
_symmetry.space_group_name_H-M   'P 1'
#
loop_
_entity.id
_entity.type
_entity.pdbx_description
1 polymer ?
#
loop_
_entity_poly.entity_id
_entity_poly.type
_entity_poly.pdbx_seq_one_letter_code
_entity_poly.pdbx_strand_id
1 'polypeptide(L)'
;MCIKMGAVLGLCSAAQLACCCGSAACGLCCSACPSCRNSTSARLMYAVMLLLGTIAACISLSPGLQNVLQKVPFCANSTHSTTTSIINAASPSFTFDCSEAVGYLAVYRICFVLTCFFFLMALIMIGVKSSKDPRSGVQNGFWAIKFLILIGGVIGSFFIPEGSFGPTWMYFGMIGGFMYIVIQLILIVDFAHRWAENWVGNYEDSGSKVWYAALLLATFINFAVTITGISLLYVYFTLPDDCALNKFFISFNLILVVMISIISVLPSVQESQPRSGLLQSSVVGLYVIYLTWAAVSNQPDRKCNPGLLAFLGDTSANSRYVTMDKETLIGLAIWVCCVLYSSLRTASSSSRITMSDHVLVKDNGAGFSVR
;
A
#
# COMPACT_ATOMS: atom_id res chain seq x y z
N MET A 1 -11.28 -7.59 -24.40
CA MET A 1 -10.42 -8.57 -23.69
C MET A 1 -10.57 -8.54 -22.15
N CYS A 2 -11.43 -7.70 -21.55
CA CYS A 2 -11.55 -7.56 -20.09
C CYS A 2 -12.53 -8.49 -19.35
N ILE A 3 -13.42 -9.22 -20.04
CA ILE A 3 -14.45 -10.04 -19.36
C ILE A 3 -13.93 -11.43 -18.94
N LYS A 4 -12.82 -11.91 -19.53
CA LYS A 4 -12.25 -13.23 -19.17
C LYS A 4 -11.33 -13.23 -17.94
N MET A 5 -10.96 -12.07 -17.38
CA MET A 5 -10.05 -11.98 -16.23
C MET A 5 -10.76 -12.05 -14.87
N GLY A 6 -12.06 -11.74 -14.81
CA GLY A 6 -12.85 -11.78 -13.56
C GLY A 6 -13.25 -13.20 -13.14
N ALA A 7 -13.51 -14.09 -14.08
CA ALA A 7 -13.91 -15.48 -13.77
C ALA A 7 -12.76 -16.36 -13.24
N VAL A 8 -11.50 -16.01 -13.54
CA VAL A 8 -10.32 -16.77 -13.12
C VAL A 8 -9.97 -16.51 -11.65
N LEU A 9 -10.32 -15.34 -11.11
CA LEU A 9 -10.08 -15.01 -9.70
C LEU A 9 -11.00 -15.78 -8.73
N GLY A 10 -12.19 -16.18 -9.18
CA GLY A 10 -13.16 -16.92 -8.36
C GLY A 10 -12.92 -18.43 -8.28
N LEU A 11 -12.32 -19.03 -9.31
CA LEU A 11 -12.03 -20.48 -9.36
C LEU A 11 -10.66 -20.84 -8.75
N CYS A 12 -9.73 -19.88 -8.64
CA CYS A 12 -8.42 -20.12 -8.03
C CYS A 12 -8.40 -20.10 -6.50
N SER A 13 -9.38 -19.47 -5.83
CA SER A 13 -9.36 -19.29 -4.37
C SER A 13 -9.58 -20.58 -3.57
N ALA A 14 -10.36 -21.53 -4.08
CA ALA A 14 -10.54 -22.84 -3.44
C ALA A 14 -9.39 -23.83 -3.75
N ALA A 15 -8.83 -23.78 -4.95
CA ALA A 15 -7.73 -24.66 -5.36
C ALA A 15 -6.37 -24.24 -4.76
N GLN A 16 -6.19 -22.98 -4.39
CA GLN A 16 -4.96 -22.48 -3.76
C GLN A 16 -4.80 -22.93 -2.29
N LEU A 17 -5.89 -23.15 -1.54
CA LEU A 17 -5.80 -23.66 -0.17
C LEU A 17 -5.25 -25.09 -0.11
N ALA A 18 -5.53 -25.93 -1.11
CA ALA A 18 -4.99 -27.28 -1.22
C ALA A 18 -3.53 -27.31 -1.71
N CYS A 19 -3.05 -26.23 -2.34
CA CYS A 19 -1.71 -26.14 -2.90
C CYS A 19 -0.64 -25.68 -1.89
N CYS A 20 -1.04 -25.35 -0.66
CA CYS A 20 -0.14 -24.86 0.38
C CYS A 20 0.88 -25.91 0.88
N CYS A 21 0.68 -27.21 0.64
CA CYS A 21 1.46 -28.27 1.30
C CYS A 21 2.62 -28.90 0.50
N GLY A 22 3.00 -28.39 -0.69
CA GLY A 22 4.24 -28.86 -1.32
C GLY A 22 4.47 -28.44 -2.77
N SER A 23 5.75 -28.26 -3.13
CA SER A 23 6.20 -27.88 -4.47
C SER A 23 5.76 -28.86 -5.58
N ALA A 24 5.35 -30.09 -5.23
CA ALA A 24 4.85 -31.10 -6.18
C ALA A 24 3.38 -30.87 -6.60
N ALA A 25 2.52 -30.35 -5.72
CA ALA A 25 1.10 -30.12 -6.04
C ALA A 25 0.90 -28.94 -6.99
N CYS A 26 1.77 -27.93 -6.91
CA CYS A 26 1.72 -26.77 -7.81
C CYS A 26 2.20 -27.13 -9.23
N GLY A 27 3.04 -28.16 -9.39
CA GLY A 27 3.45 -28.67 -10.71
C GLY A 27 2.29 -29.28 -11.52
N LEU A 28 1.33 -29.91 -10.83
CA LEU A 28 0.14 -30.50 -11.45
C LEU A 28 -0.93 -29.46 -11.81
N CYS A 29 -1.10 -28.40 -11.00
CA CYS A 29 -1.99 -27.28 -11.37
C CYS A 29 -1.38 -26.35 -12.43
N CYS A 30 -0.05 -26.24 -12.52
CA CYS A 30 0.62 -25.44 -13.55
C CYS A 30 0.68 -26.14 -14.92
N SER A 31 0.47 -27.45 -15.03
CA SER A 31 0.31 -28.11 -16.34
C SER A 31 -1.02 -27.74 -17.03
N ALA A 32 -2.04 -27.39 -16.25
CA ALA A 32 -3.34 -26.91 -16.73
C ALA A 32 -3.38 -25.39 -17.01
N CYS A 33 -2.31 -24.65 -16.68
CA CYS A 33 -2.17 -23.22 -16.97
C CYS A 33 -0.73 -22.88 -17.41
N PRO A 34 -0.41 -23.08 -18.71
CA PRO A 34 0.93 -22.87 -19.27
C PRO A 34 1.43 -21.40 -19.26
N SER A 35 0.63 -20.45 -18.76
CA SER A 35 0.92 -19.01 -18.75
C SER A 35 1.52 -18.47 -17.44
N CYS A 36 1.46 -19.23 -16.34
CA CYS A 36 1.94 -18.76 -15.03
C CYS A 36 3.42 -19.11 -14.80
N ARG A 37 4.32 -18.23 -15.26
CA ARG A 37 5.77 -18.33 -14.99
C ARG A 37 6.02 -18.30 -13.47
N ASN A 38 6.79 -19.24 -12.93
CA ASN A 38 7.00 -19.44 -11.48
C ASN A 38 7.48 -18.19 -10.70
N SER A 39 8.05 -17.19 -11.37
CA SER A 39 8.47 -15.94 -10.74
C SER A 39 7.36 -14.89 -10.60
N THR A 40 6.31 -14.93 -11.44
CA THR A 40 5.17 -14.01 -11.33
C THR A 40 4.21 -14.47 -10.25
N SER A 41 4.02 -15.78 -10.11
CA SER A 41 3.26 -16.37 -8.99
C SER A 41 3.90 -16.05 -7.64
N ALA A 42 5.23 -16.14 -7.51
CA ALA A 42 5.90 -15.84 -6.24
C ALA A 42 5.72 -14.39 -5.78
N ARG A 43 5.75 -13.42 -6.70
CA ARG A 43 5.50 -12.00 -6.38
C ARG A 43 4.07 -11.79 -5.88
N LEU A 44 3.10 -12.39 -6.56
CA LEU A 44 1.70 -12.34 -6.13
C LEU A 44 1.51 -12.99 -4.75
N MET A 45 2.17 -14.12 -4.49
CA MET A 45 2.08 -14.81 -3.20
C MET A 45 2.66 -13.97 -2.05
N TYR A 46 3.77 -13.25 -2.26
CA TYR A 46 4.28 -12.30 -1.26
C TYR A 46 3.32 -11.12 -1.02
N ALA A 47 2.67 -10.62 -2.08
CA ALA A 47 1.64 -9.59 -1.94
C ALA A 47 0.44 -10.12 -1.14
N VAL A 48 -0.05 -11.32 -1.44
CA VAL A 48 -1.13 -11.97 -0.69
C VAL A 48 -0.73 -12.16 0.78
N MET A 49 0.50 -12.59 1.05
CA MET A 49 1.00 -12.74 2.42
C MET A 49 0.99 -11.40 3.18
N LEU A 50 1.41 -10.31 2.53
CA LEU A 50 1.34 -8.97 3.11
C LEU A 50 -0.11 -8.52 3.35
N LEU A 51 -1.03 -8.81 2.42
CA LEU A 51 -2.45 -8.51 2.55
C LEU A 51 -3.10 -9.29 3.71
N LEU A 52 -2.81 -10.59 3.83
CA LEU A 52 -3.30 -11.41 4.94
C LEU A 52 -2.78 -10.91 6.28
N GLY A 53 -1.51 -10.53 6.35
CA GLY A 53 -0.93 -9.91 7.54
C GLY A 53 -1.61 -8.58 7.90
N THR A 54 -1.95 -7.77 6.89
CA THR A 54 -2.67 -6.51 7.08
C THR A 54 -4.11 -6.74 7.54
N ILE A 55 -4.81 -7.73 6.98
CA ILE A 55 -6.15 -8.12 7.42
C ILE A 55 -6.11 -8.59 8.89
N ALA A 56 -5.12 -9.41 9.26
CA ALA A 56 -4.93 -9.83 10.65
C ALA A 56 -4.68 -8.63 11.58
N ALA A 57 -3.89 -7.65 11.15
CA ALA A 57 -3.72 -6.39 11.88
C ALA A 57 -5.03 -5.59 11.96
N CYS A 58 -5.83 -5.47 10.90
CA CYS A 58 -7.13 -4.80 10.96
C CYS A 58 -8.10 -5.49 11.93
N ILE A 59 -8.09 -6.83 11.96
CA ILE A 59 -8.92 -7.63 12.89
C ILE A 59 -8.51 -7.36 14.34
N SER A 60 -7.23 -7.12 14.64
CA SER A 60 -6.79 -6.81 16.00
C SER A 60 -7.25 -5.43 16.51
N LEU A 61 -7.69 -4.52 15.63
CA LEU A 61 -8.38 -3.29 16.05
C LEU A 61 -9.87 -3.52 16.37
N SER A 62 -10.45 -4.68 16.09
CA SER A 62 -11.89 -4.90 16.35
C SER A 62 -12.21 -4.90 17.86
N PRO A 63 -13.28 -4.23 18.31
CA PRO A 63 -13.58 -4.05 19.73
C PRO A 63 -13.84 -5.38 20.46
N GLY A 64 -14.38 -6.39 19.76
CA GLY A 64 -14.61 -7.73 20.32
C GLY A 64 -13.30 -8.46 20.66
N LEU A 65 -12.26 -8.28 19.83
CA LEU A 65 -10.97 -8.93 20.03
C LEU A 65 -10.12 -8.18 21.06
N GLN A 66 -10.22 -6.86 21.16
CA GLN A 66 -9.54 -6.06 22.19
C GLN A 66 -9.84 -6.55 23.61
N ASN A 67 -11.10 -6.92 23.91
CA ASN A 67 -11.50 -7.48 25.20
C ASN A 67 -10.84 -8.83 25.53
N VAL A 68 -10.47 -9.61 24.51
CA VAL A 68 -9.75 -10.88 24.68
C VAL A 68 -8.24 -10.62 24.83
N LEU A 69 -7.68 -9.65 24.08
CA LEU A 69 -6.27 -9.31 24.18
C LEU A 69 -5.89 -8.62 25.50
N GLN A 70 -6.83 -7.98 26.19
CA GLN A 70 -6.59 -7.48 27.55
C GLN A 70 -6.17 -8.58 28.54
N LYS A 71 -6.47 -9.85 28.24
CA LYS A 71 -6.17 -11.00 29.10
C LYS A 71 -4.85 -11.70 28.77
N VAL A 72 -4.10 -11.26 27.76
CA VAL A 72 -2.87 -11.92 27.34
C VAL A 72 -1.64 -11.38 28.09
N PRO A 73 -0.52 -12.13 28.17
CA PRO A 73 0.58 -11.86 29.11
C PRO A 73 1.22 -10.48 29.02
N PHE A 74 1.15 -9.83 27.86
CA PHE A 74 1.74 -8.49 27.68
C PHE A 74 0.99 -7.39 28.44
N CYS A 75 -0.33 -7.52 28.65
CA CYS A 75 -1.09 -6.61 29.52
C CYS A 75 -1.08 -7.05 31.00
N ALA A 76 -0.80 -8.33 31.27
CA ALA A 76 -0.75 -8.87 32.63
C ALA A 76 0.45 -8.35 33.45
N ASN A 77 1.54 -7.95 32.79
CA ASN A 77 2.66 -7.29 33.45
C ASN A 77 2.41 -5.80 33.76
N SER A 78 1.38 -5.18 33.16
CA SER A 78 1.01 -3.79 33.42
C SER A 78 0.14 -3.63 34.68
N THR A 79 -0.46 -4.72 35.17
CA THR A 79 -1.21 -4.76 36.46
C THR A 79 -0.35 -5.13 37.66
N HIS A 80 0.91 -5.52 37.46
CA HIS A 80 1.88 -5.53 38.55
C HIS A 80 2.56 -4.17 38.64
N SER A 81 2.01 -3.35 39.54
CA SER A 81 2.79 -2.44 40.37
C SER A 81 3.95 -3.20 41.01
N THR A 82 5.01 -3.44 40.23
CA THR A 82 6.31 -3.70 40.82
C THR A 82 6.80 -2.34 41.27
N THR A 83 6.40 -2.00 42.49
CA THR A 83 7.12 -1.08 43.35
C THR A 83 8.49 -1.72 43.59
N THR A 84 9.34 -1.78 42.57
CA THR A 84 10.78 -1.92 42.76
C THR A 84 11.27 -0.54 43.11
N SER A 85 11.14 -0.22 44.39
CA SER A 85 11.78 0.89 45.09
C SER A 85 13.30 0.68 45.13
N ILE A 86 13.95 0.64 43.96
CA ILE A 86 15.40 0.73 43.88
C ILE A 86 15.74 1.60 42.67
N ILE A 87 16.42 2.71 42.95
CA ILE A 87 16.87 3.77 42.03
C ILE A 87 15.90 4.96 41.92
N ASN A 88 16.01 5.84 42.92
CA ASN A 88 15.86 7.28 42.75
C ASN A 88 16.70 7.75 41.54
N ALA A 89 16.06 8.29 40.49
CA ALA A 89 16.48 9.51 39.78
C ALA A 89 15.70 9.69 38.46
N ALA A 90 14.89 10.75 38.41
CA ALA A 90 14.67 11.59 37.23
C ALA A 90 14.43 10.91 35.86
N SER A 91 13.30 10.23 35.68
CA SER A 91 12.71 10.04 34.35
C SER A 91 11.19 10.02 34.48
N PRO A 92 10.44 10.70 33.60
CA PRO A 92 8.98 10.79 33.74
C PRO A 92 8.41 9.40 33.49
N SER A 93 7.89 8.77 34.53
CA SER A 93 7.18 7.50 34.44
C SER A 93 5.87 7.72 33.69
N PHE A 94 5.89 7.46 32.38
CA PHE A 94 4.70 7.48 31.52
C PHE A 94 3.84 6.26 31.88
N THR A 95 2.80 6.47 32.67
CA THR A 95 1.81 5.44 33.01
C THR A 95 0.93 5.18 31.79
N PHE A 96 1.00 3.96 31.24
CA PHE A 96 0.23 3.57 30.06
C PHE A 96 -0.94 2.66 30.47
N ASP A 97 -2.17 3.09 30.19
CA ASP A 97 -3.35 2.29 30.44
C ASP A 97 -3.50 1.22 29.36
N CYS A 98 -3.17 -0.03 29.69
CA CYS A 98 -3.33 -1.16 28.78
C CYS A 98 -4.76 -1.22 28.23
N SER A 99 -5.77 -0.83 29.02
CA SER A 99 -7.18 -0.80 28.63
C SER A 99 -7.49 0.00 27.35
N GLU A 100 -6.72 1.05 27.03
CA GLU A 100 -7.09 2.01 25.97
C GLU A 100 -6.31 1.77 24.65
N ALA A 101 -5.17 1.08 24.71
CA ALA A 101 -4.24 0.99 23.58
C ALA A 101 -3.83 -0.43 23.13
N VAL A 102 -4.48 -1.48 23.66
CA VAL A 102 -4.23 -2.88 23.29
C VAL A 102 -4.22 -3.10 21.77
N GLY A 103 -5.18 -2.49 21.07
CA GLY A 103 -5.36 -2.66 19.62
C GLY A 103 -4.16 -2.18 18.81
N TYR A 104 -3.67 -0.96 19.08
CA TYR A 104 -2.51 -0.39 18.37
C TYR A 104 -1.22 -1.16 18.64
N LEU A 105 -1.02 -1.61 19.88
CA LEU A 105 0.19 -2.34 20.23
C LEU A 105 0.19 -3.75 19.63
N ALA A 106 -0.97 -4.39 19.49
CA ALA A 106 -1.12 -5.65 18.76
C ALA A 106 -0.77 -5.47 17.27
N VAL A 107 -1.21 -4.37 16.65
CA VAL A 107 -0.84 -4.03 15.27
C VAL A 107 0.66 -3.87 15.13
N TYR A 108 1.31 -3.13 16.03
CA TYR A 108 2.76 -2.92 16.00
C TYR A 108 3.54 -4.23 16.04
N ARG A 109 3.10 -5.19 16.85
CA ARG A 109 3.71 -6.53 16.94
C ARG A 109 3.52 -7.35 15.66
N ILE A 110 2.32 -7.37 15.09
CA ILE A 110 2.07 -8.05 13.80
C ILE A 110 2.92 -7.43 12.68
N CYS A 111 2.95 -6.11 12.59
CA CYS A 111 3.74 -5.38 11.60
C CYS A 111 5.25 -5.54 11.80
N PHE A 112 5.71 -5.64 13.05
CA PHE A 112 7.11 -5.93 13.38
C PHE A 112 7.56 -7.27 12.81
N VAL A 113 6.78 -8.33 13.02
CA VAL A 113 7.10 -9.67 12.49
C VAL A 113 7.09 -9.69 10.97
N LEU A 114 6.10 -9.06 10.35
CA LEU A 114 6.06 -8.91 8.88
C LEU A 114 7.32 -8.22 8.38
N THR A 115 7.72 -7.12 9.02
CA THR A 115 8.91 -6.36 8.66
C THR A 115 10.17 -7.22 8.80
N CYS A 116 10.35 -7.92 9.93
CA CYS A 116 11.49 -8.83 10.14
C CYS A 116 11.52 -9.95 9.10
N PHE A 117 10.37 -10.55 8.77
CA PHE A 117 10.28 -11.59 7.75
C PHE A 117 10.71 -11.08 6.37
N PHE A 118 10.13 -9.95 5.91
CA PHE A 118 10.47 -9.38 4.60
C PHE A 118 11.91 -8.88 4.54
N PHE A 119 12.41 -8.31 5.63
CA PHE A 119 13.80 -7.86 5.73
C PHE A 119 14.77 -9.05 5.68
N LEU A 120 14.50 -10.13 6.43
CA LEU A 120 15.29 -11.36 6.36
C LEU A 120 15.29 -11.95 4.95
N MET A 121 14.14 -12.03 4.29
CA MET A 121 14.03 -12.50 2.91
C MET A 121 14.81 -11.60 1.95
N ALA A 122 14.81 -10.28 2.17
CA ALA A 122 15.62 -9.36 1.39
C ALA A 122 17.13 -9.65 1.56
N LEU A 123 17.60 -9.86 2.80
CA LEU A 123 18.99 -10.19 3.10
C LEU A 123 19.45 -11.51 2.43
N ILE A 124 18.64 -12.57 2.49
CA ILE A 124 18.96 -13.86 1.87
C ILE A 124 19.13 -13.72 0.34
N MET A 125 18.37 -12.82 -0.28
CA MET A 125 18.34 -12.61 -1.73
C MET A 125 19.40 -11.62 -2.24
N ILE A 126 20.27 -11.07 -1.38
CA ILE A 126 21.36 -10.18 -1.80
C ILE A 126 22.34 -10.93 -2.70
N GLY A 127 22.71 -10.32 -3.82
CA GLY A 127 23.73 -10.86 -4.73
C GLY A 127 23.30 -12.08 -5.55
N VAL A 128 21.99 -12.36 -5.66
CA VAL A 128 21.45 -13.33 -6.62
C VAL A 128 21.55 -12.73 -8.02
N LYS A 129 22.20 -13.44 -8.95
CA LYS A 129 22.39 -12.97 -10.33
C LYS A 129 21.72 -13.89 -11.36
N SER A 130 21.42 -15.13 -11.00
CA SER A 130 20.86 -16.12 -11.91
C SER A 130 19.67 -16.86 -11.30
N SER A 131 18.67 -17.16 -12.12
CA SER A 131 17.51 -17.97 -11.72
C SER A 131 17.88 -19.41 -11.33
N LYS A 132 19.09 -19.86 -11.71
CA LYS A 132 19.63 -21.19 -11.34
C LYS A 132 20.29 -21.21 -9.96
N ASP A 133 20.45 -20.06 -9.29
CA ASP A 133 20.99 -20.02 -7.93
C ASP A 133 20.09 -20.86 -7.00
N PRO A 134 20.65 -21.70 -6.10
CA PRO A 134 19.85 -22.57 -5.23
C PRO A 134 18.88 -21.80 -4.32
N ARG A 135 19.19 -20.52 -4.06
CA ARG A 135 18.33 -19.57 -3.35
C ARG A 135 17.01 -19.29 -4.06
N SER A 136 16.91 -19.52 -5.37
CA SER A 136 15.67 -19.36 -6.14
C SER A 136 14.56 -20.32 -5.67
N GLY A 137 14.93 -21.51 -5.16
CA GLY A 137 14.00 -22.45 -4.54
C GLY A 137 13.37 -21.89 -3.27
N VAL A 138 14.14 -21.21 -2.43
CA VAL A 138 13.64 -20.51 -1.24
C VAL A 138 12.75 -19.34 -1.63
N GLN A 139 13.10 -18.58 -2.68
CA GLN A 139 12.30 -17.43 -3.11
C GLN A 139 10.93 -17.83 -3.67
N ASN A 140 10.88 -18.86 -4.51
CA ASN A 140 9.67 -19.24 -5.24
C ASN A 140 8.87 -20.37 -4.58
N GLY A 141 9.45 -21.08 -3.62
CA GLY A 141 8.85 -22.25 -2.97
C GLY A 141 8.63 -22.12 -1.47
N PHE A 142 8.37 -23.27 -0.82
CA PHE A 142 8.21 -23.44 0.63
C PHE A 142 7.21 -22.49 1.30
N TRP A 143 6.06 -22.24 0.65
CA TRP A 143 5.04 -21.29 1.14
C TRP A 143 4.48 -21.65 2.52
N ALA A 144 4.10 -22.90 2.78
CA ALA A 144 3.62 -23.31 4.12
C ALA A 144 4.64 -23.03 5.23
N ILE A 145 5.92 -23.29 4.99
CA ILE A 145 6.98 -23.03 5.98
C ILE A 145 7.09 -21.53 6.23
N LYS A 146 7.04 -20.69 5.19
CA LYS A 146 7.05 -19.23 5.33
C LYS A 146 5.88 -18.71 6.16
N PHE A 147 4.66 -19.21 5.89
CA PHE A 147 3.47 -18.85 6.66
C PHE A 147 3.57 -19.34 8.11
N LEU A 148 4.10 -20.54 8.36
CA LEU A 148 4.31 -21.06 9.71
C LEU A 148 5.32 -20.21 10.49
N ILE A 149 6.44 -19.82 9.88
CA ILE A 149 7.42 -18.90 10.47
C ILE A 149 6.74 -17.57 10.84
N LEU A 150 5.89 -17.04 9.96
CA LEU A 150 5.20 -15.78 10.19
C LEU A 150 4.19 -15.90 11.35
N ILE A 151 3.37 -16.95 11.38
CA ILE A 151 2.40 -17.20 12.47
C ILE A 151 3.13 -17.41 13.80
N GLY A 152 4.19 -18.23 13.82
CA GLY A 152 5.02 -18.45 15.00
C GLY A 152 5.69 -17.18 15.47
N GLY A 153 6.19 -16.35 14.55
CA GLY A 153 6.76 -15.05 14.84
C GLY A 153 5.73 -14.09 15.46
N VAL A 154 4.51 -14.04 14.93
CA VAL A 154 3.42 -13.22 15.47
C VAL A 154 3.09 -13.67 16.90
N ILE A 155 2.91 -14.96 17.14
CA ILE A 155 2.69 -15.51 18.49
C ILE A 155 3.86 -15.14 19.42
N GLY A 156 5.11 -15.30 18.94
CA GLY A 156 6.31 -14.94 19.69
C GLY A 156 6.41 -13.46 20.03
N SER A 157 5.98 -12.57 19.14
CA SER A 157 6.03 -11.12 19.35
C SER A 157 5.10 -10.64 20.47
N PHE A 158 4.06 -11.40 20.80
CA PHE A 158 3.19 -11.11 21.95
C PHE A 158 3.87 -11.33 23.30
N PHE A 159 5.04 -11.97 23.36
CA PHE A 159 5.84 -12.09 24.57
C PHE A 159 6.80 -10.90 24.78
N ILE A 160 6.86 -9.93 23.84
CA ILE A 160 7.70 -8.74 23.98
C ILE A 160 7.00 -7.75 24.95
N PRO A 161 7.64 -7.37 26.07
CA PRO A 161 7.07 -6.44 27.05
C PRO A 161 6.92 -5.04 26.45
N GLU A 162 5.92 -4.29 26.93
CA GLU A 162 5.48 -3.05 26.29
C GLU A 162 6.50 -1.91 26.36
N GLY A 163 7.25 -1.83 27.47
CA GLY A 163 8.30 -0.86 27.81
C GLY A 163 8.62 0.21 26.75
N SER A 164 9.81 0.12 26.14
CA SER A 164 10.27 1.07 25.10
C SER A 164 9.85 0.67 23.67
N PHE A 165 9.13 -0.45 23.51
CA PHE A 165 8.82 -1.02 22.19
C PHE A 165 7.90 -0.10 21.37
N GLY A 166 6.81 0.39 21.99
CA GLY A 166 5.82 1.24 21.33
C GLY A 166 6.42 2.52 20.72
N PRO A 167 7.06 3.39 21.52
CA PRO A 167 7.67 4.63 21.03
C PRO A 167 8.77 4.38 20.00
N THR A 168 9.62 3.36 20.20
CA THR A 168 10.68 3.02 19.25
C THR A 168 10.09 2.61 17.90
N TRP A 169 9.08 1.75 17.92
CA TRP A 169 8.43 1.28 16.69
C TRP A 169 7.68 2.39 15.95
N MET A 170 7.12 3.36 16.68
CA MET A 170 6.52 4.55 16.09
C MET A 170 7.52 5.32 15.20
N TYR A 171 8.75 5.57 15.68
CA TYR A 171 9.77 6.26 14.87
C TYR A 171 10.19 5.46 13.64
N PHE A 172 10.39 4.14 13.79
CA PHE A 172 10.65 3.27 12.64
C PHE A 172 9.49 3.31 11.63
N GLY A 173 8.24 3.29 12.11
CA GLY A 173 7.04 3.40 11.31
C GLY A 173 6.94 4.74 10.57
N MET A 174 7.29 5.86 11.22
CA MET A 174 7.31 7.19 10.60
C MET A 174 8.30 7.26 9.44
N ILE A 175 9.54 6.78 9.64
CA ILE A 175 10.58 6.76 8.59
C ILE A 175 10.16 5.83 7.44
N GLY A 176 9.67 4.64 7.77
CA GLY A 176 9.16 3.68 6.79
C GLY A 176 7.98 4.21 5.98
N GLY A 177 7.02 4.86 6.65
CA GLY A 177 5.86 5.49 6.04
C GLY A 177 6.24 6.61 5.08
N PHE A 178 7.18 7.48 5.47
CA PHE A 178 7.71 8.52 4.59
C PHE A 178 8.34 7.93 3.31
N MET A 179 9.23 6.95 3.45
CA MET A 179 9.83 6.26 2.29
C MET A 179 8.77 5.60 1.41
N TYR A 180 7.76 4.97 2.02
CA TYR A 180 6.70 4.30 1.29
C TYR A 180 5.80 5.28 0.53
N ILE A 181 5.45 6.45 1.10
CA ILE A 181 4.69 7.49 0.42
C ILE A 181 5.41 7.96 -0.85
N VAL A 182 6.74 8.12 -0.81
CA VAL A 182 7.53 8.47 -2.01
C VAL A 182 7.45 7.36 -3.07
N ILE A 183 7.60 6.10 -2.67
CA ILE A 183 7.47 4.95 -3.60
C ILE A 183 6.04 4.88 -4.16
N GLN A 184 5.03 5.10 -3.33
CA GLN A 184 3.62 5.11 -3.71
C GLN A 184 3.33 6.19 -4.73
N LEU A 185 3.87 7.40 -4.55
CA LEU A 185 3.78 8.49 -5.53
C LEU A 185 4.38 8.09 -6.89
N ILE A 186 5.57 7.47 -6.90
CA ILE A 186 6.21 7.00 -8.14
C ILE A 186 5.34 5.96 -8.86
N LEU A 187 4.72 5.03 -8.12
CA LEU A 187 3.82 4.03 -8.69
C LEU A 187 2.55 4.65 -9.29
N ILE A 188 1.97 5.64 -8.60
CA ILE A 188 0.79 6.37 -9.08
C ILE A 188 1.10 7.16 -10.36
N VAL A 189 2.26 7.84 -10.41
CA VAL A 189 2.70 8.57 -11.61
C VAL A 189 2.87 7.64 -12.79
N ASP A 190 3.53 6.48 -12.62
CA ASP A 190 3.65 5.53 -13.73
C ASP A 190 2.30 4.96 -14.16
N PHE A 191 1.41 4.66 -13.20
CA PHE A 191 0.06 4.23 -13.52
C PHE A 191 -0.66 5.27 -14.39
N ALA A 192 -0.55 6.55 -14.04
CA ALA A 192 -1.17 7.63 -14.81
C ALA A 192 -0.58 7.75 -16.23
N HIS A 193 0.74 7.64 -16.38
CA HIS A 193 1.37 7.61 -17.71
C HIS A 193 0.89 6.43 -18.54
N ARG A 194 0.86 5.21 -17.98
CA ARG A 194 0.39 4.03 -18.72
C ARG A 194 -1.08 4.11 -19.08
N TRP A 195 -1.90 4.67 -18.20
CA TRP A 195 -3.31 4.89 -18.50
C TRP A 195 -3.44 5.83 -19.71
N ALA A 196 -2.75 6.96 -19.70
CA ALA A 196 -2.73 7.89 -20.84
C ALA A 196 -2.23 7.19 -22.12
N GLU A 197 -1.08 6.52 -22.07
CA GLU A 197 -0.49 5.82 -23.22
C GLU A 197 -1.42 4.75 -23.80
N ASN A 198 -2.09 3.96 -22.94
CA ASN A 198 -2.96 2.89 -23.41
C ASN A 198 -4.21 3.43 -24.10
N TRP A 199 -4.78 4.54 -23.62
CA TRP A 199 -5.95 5.15 -24.25
C TRP A 199 -5.59 5.93 -25.51
N VAL A 200 -4.46 6.64 -25.52
CA VAL A 200 -3.94 7.31 -26.72
C VAL A 200 -3.57 6.29 -27.79
N GLY A 201 -2.86 5.20 -27.45
CA GLY A 201 -2.51 4.14 -28.39
C GLY A 201 -3.76 3.48 -29.00
N ASN A 202 -4.78 3.18 -28.18
CA ASN A 202 -6.04 2.63 -28.71
C ASN A 202 -6.78 3.61 -29.65
N TYR A 203 -6.64 4.92 -29.43
CA TYR A 203 -7.19 5.94 -30.32
C TYR A 203 -6.45 5.94 -31.67
N GLU A 204 -5.11 5.89 -31.64
CA GLU A 204 -4.26 5.82 -32.84
C GLU A 204 -4.52 4.54 -33.65
N ASP A 205 -4.63 3.39 -32.98
CA ASP A 205 -4.81 2.08 -33.62
C ASP A 205 -6.23 1.85 -34.15
N SER A 206 -7.26 2.22 -33.36
CA SER A 206 -8.66 1.95 -33.72
C SER A 206 -9.32 3.09 -34.50
N GLY A 207 -8.71 4.28 -34.55
CA GLY A 207 -9.29 5.50 -35.10
C GLY A 207 -10.55 6.00 -34.36
N SER A 208 -10.94 5.35 -33.26
CA SER A 208 -12.18 5.62 -32.55
C SER A 208 -12.03 6.79 -31.58
N LYS A 209 -12.70 7.91 -31.88
CA LYS A 209 -12.74 9.12 -31.04
C LYS A 209 -13.24 8.87 -29.60
N VAL A 210 -13.86 7.72 -29.34
CA VAL A 210 -14.35 7.32 -28.01
C VAL A 210 -13.22 7.27 -26.99
N TRP A 211 -12.03 6.77 -27.35
CA TRP A 211 -10.89 6.68 -26.43
C TRP A 211 -10.36 8.05 -26.02
N TYR A 212 -10.31 8.98 -26.96
CA TYR A 212 -9.94 10.37 -26.70
C TYR A 212 -10.97 11.09 -25.83
N ALA A 213 -12.27 10.91 -26.12
CA ALA A 213 -13.35 11.45 -25.30
C ALA A 213 -13.33 10.88 -23.87
N ALA A 214 -13.05 9.58 -23.71
CA ALA A 214 -12.89 8.96 -22.40
C ALA A 214 -11.73 9.57 -21.62
N LEU A 215 -10.59 9.82 -22.27
CA LEU A 215 -9.41 10.46 -21.65
C LEU A 215 -9.73 11.86 -21.12
N LEU A 216 -10.40 12.68 -21.93
CA LEU A 216 -10.84 14.01 -21.51
C LEU A 216 -11.82 13.94 -20.34
N LEU A 217 -12.81 13.04 -20.41
CA LEU A 217 -13.79 12.86 -19.34
C LEU A 217 -13.14 12.44 -18.02
N ALA A 218 -12.22 11.47 -18.06
CA ALA A 218 -11.49 11.02 -16.88
C ALA A 218 -10.67 12.17 -16.26
N THR A 219 -9.99 12.96 -17.09
CA THR A 219 -9.23 14.13 -16.65
C THR A 219 -10.13 15.18 -15.98
N PHE A 220 -11.27 15.48 -16.59
CA PHE A 220 -12.25 16.43 -16.04
C PHE A 220 -12.80 15.94 -14.69
N ILE A 221 -13.18 14.66 -14.59
CA ILE A 221 -13.67 14.07 -13.34
C ILE A 221 -12.61 14.17 -12.24
N ASN A 222 -11.35 13.84 -12.52
CA ASN A 222 -10.28 13.92 -11.53
C ASN A 222 -10.09 15.34 -10.99
N PHE A 223 -10.13 16.37 -11.84
CA PHE A 223 -10.07 17.76 -11.37
C PHE A 223 -11.33 18.18 -10.61
N ALA A 224 -12.52 17.77 -11.05
CA ALA A 224 -13.76 18.07 -10.34
C ALA A 224 -13.72 17.48 -8.91
N VAL A 225 -13.25 16.24 -8.76
CA VAL A 225 -13.04 15.60 -7.45
C VAL A 225 -11.98 16.34 -6.64
N THR A 226 -10.87 16.75 -7.26
CA THR A 226 -9.81 17.53 -6.60
C THR A 226 -10.34 18.85 -6.04
N ILE A 227 -11.07 19.63 -6.85
CA ILE A 227 -11.67 20.91 -6.44
C ILE A 227 -12.71 20.71 -5.34
N THR A 228 -13.55 19.67 -5.47
CA THR A 228 -14.53 19.32 -4.44
C THR A 228 -13.83 18.97 -3.13
N GLY A 229 -12.77 18.16 -3.16
CA GLY A 229 -11.98 17.80 -1.99
C GLY A 229 -11.38 19.03 -1.29
N ILE A 230 -10.75 19.93 -2.04
CA ILE A 230 -10.22 21.19 -1.51
C ILE A 230 -11.31 22.05 -0.87
N SER A 231 -12.47 22.15 -1.52
CA SER A 231 -13.61 22.92 -0.99
C SER A 231 -14.10 22.35 0.35
N LEU A 232 -14.22 21.03 0.44
CA LEU A 232 -14.58 20.36 1.69
C LEU A 232 -13.50 20.56 2.77
N LEU A 233 -12.21 20.52 2.41
CA LEU A 233 -11.13 20.76 3.36
C LEU A 233 -11.20 22.17 3.97
N TYR A 234 -11.49 23.20 3.16
CA TYR A 234 -11.70 24.54 3.68
C TYR A 234 -12.91 24.63 4.62
N VAL A 235 -14.05 24.06 4.22
CA VAL A 235 -15.27 24.12 5.03
C VAL A 235 -15.09 23.40 6.37
N TYR A 236 -14.47 22.23 6.40
CA TYR A 236 -14.42 21.42 7.62
C TYR A 236 -13.21 21.70 8.52
N PHE A 237 -12.07 22.09 7.97
CA PHE A 237 -10.81 22.20 8.74
C PHE A 237 -10.32 23.63 8.94
N THR A 238 -11.04 24.64 8.42
CA THR A 238 -10.61 26.05 8.50
C THR A 238 -11.65 27.06 8.98
N LEU A 239 -12.90 26.61 9.23
CA LEU A 239 -14.02 27.49 9.59
C LEU A 239 -13.81 28.33 10.86
N PRO A 240 -13.14 27.84 11.93
CA PRO A 240 -12.73 28.69 13.04
C PRO A 240 -11.53 29.58 12.66
N ASP A 241 -11.56 30.86 13.05
CA ASP A 241 -10.55 31.84 12.63
C ASP A 241 -9.11 31.47 13.02
N ASP A 242 -8.92 30.73 14.12
CA ASP A 242 -7.62 30.33 14.67
C ASP A 242 -6.89 29.20 13.91
N CYS A 243 -7.47 28.61 12.86
CA CYS A 243 -6.89 27.46 12.16
C CYS A 243 -5.92 27.84 11.02
N ALA A 244 -4.99 28.76 11.29
CA ALA A 244 -4.07 29.31 10.28
C ALA A 244 -3.16 28.27 9.62
N LEU A 245 -2.71 27.27 10.39
CA LEU A 245 -1.81 26.21 9.89
C LEU A 245 -2.50 25.29 8.88
N ASN A 246 -3.76 24.92 9.13
CA ASN A 246 -4.57 24.18 8.16
C ASN A 246 -4.82 25.00 6.89
N LYS A 247 -5.17 26.29 7.05
CA LYS A 247 -5.34 27.23 5.92
C LYS A 247 -4.08 27.29 5.05
N PHE A 248 -2.90 27.39 5.69
CA PHE A 248 -1.62 27.41 4.99
C PHE A 248 -1.37 26.12 4.18
N PHE A 249 -1.48 24.94 4.81
CA PHE A 249 -1.20 23.68 4.12
C PHE A 249 -2.17 23.40 2.96
N ILE A 250 -3.46 23.70 3.14
CA ILE A 250 -4.45 23.53 2.06
C ILE A 250 -4.16 24.50 0.91
N SER A 251 -3.90 25.79 1.21
CA SER A 251 -3.57 26.80 0.20
C SER A 251 -2.30 26.47 -0.57
N PHE A 252 -1.25 26.09 0.15
CA PHE A 252 0.06 25.78 -0.42
C PHE A 252 -0.01 24.59 -1.36
N ASN A 253 -0.67 23.50 -0.94
CA ASN A 253 -0.85 22.32 -1.80
C ASN A 253 -1.73 22.62 -3.02
N LEU A 254 -2.80 23.43 -2.86
CA LEU A 254 -3.61 23.89 -4.00
C LEU A 254 -2.75 24.63 -5.05
N ILE A 255 -1.90 25.56 -4.61
CA ILE A 255 -1.00 26.31 -5.52
C ILE A 255 -0.06 25.34 -6.24
N LEU A 256 0.53 24.37 -5.54
CA LEU A 256 1.41 23.38 -6.16
C LEU A 256 0.68 22.51 -7.20
N VAL A 257 -0.57 22.11 -6.94
CA VAL A 257 -1.40 21.36 -7.89
C VAL A 257 -1.69 22.19 -9.14
N VAL A 258 -2.01 23.48 -8.98
CA VAL A 258 -2.21 24.37 -10.14
C VAL A 258 -0.92 24.53 -10.95
N MET A 259 0.22 24.73 -10.27
CA MET A 259 1.52 24.89 -10.91
C MET A 259 1.92 23.64 -11.72
N ILE A 260 1.78 22.44 -11.15
CA ILE A 260 2.11 21.20 -11.87
C ILE A 260 1.17 20.95 -13.06
N SER A 261 -0.12 21.32 -12.94
CA SER A 261 -1.05 21.26 -14.06
C SER A 261 -0.65 22.20 -15.20
N ILE A 262 -0.24 23.44 -14.91
CA ILE A 262 0.25 24.37 -15.92
C ILE A 262 1.51 23.81 -16.58
N ILE A 263 2.51 23.41 -15.78
CA ILE A 263 3.78 22.84 -16.28
C ILE A 263 3.54 21.62 -17.18
N SER A 264 2.55 20.77 -16.87
CA SER A 264 2.24 19.58 -17.68
C SER A 264 1.75 19.86 -19.10
N VAL A 265 1.30 21.09 -19.39
CA VAL A 265 0.77 21.51 -20.70
C VAL A 265 1.71 22.49 -21.43
N LEU A 266 2.82 22.90 -20.80
CA LEU A 266 3.77 23.80 -21.45
C LEU A 266 4.39 23.15 -22.71
N PRO A 267 4.45 23.89 -23.84
CA PRO A 267 4.95 23.35 -25.10
C PRO A 267 6.39 22.83 -24.99
N SER A 268 7.27 23.53 -24.25
CA SER A 268 8.65 23.09 -24.03
C SER A 268 8.76 21.74 -23.31
N VAL A 269 7.80 21.41 -22.44
CA VAL A 269 7.74 20.11 -21.74
C VAL A 269 7.19 19.04 -22.67
N GLN A 270 6.17 19.37 -23.47
CA GLN A 270 5.58 18.45 -24.44
C GLN A 270 6.53 18.12 -25.60
N GLU A 271 7.37 19.06 -26.04
CA GLU A 271 8.42 18.83 -27.03
C GLU A 271 9.46 17.82 -26.52
N SER A 272 9.80 17.89 -25.23
CA SER A 272 10.75 16.96 -24.60
C SER A 272 10.10 15.61 -24.23
N GLN A 273 8.80 15.62 -23.93
CA GLN A 273 8.04 14.43 -23.57
C GLN A 273 6.61 14.52 -24.16
N PRO A 274 6.40 14.05 -25.40
CA PRO A 274 5.13 14.22 -26.13
C PRO A 274 3.96 13.45 -25.52
N ARG A 275 4.25 12.54 -24.59
CA ARG A 275 3.26 11.74 -23.86
C ARG A 275 2.88 12.34 -22.50
N SER A 276 3.48 13.46 -22.11
CA SER A 276 3.05 14.23 -20.95
C SER A 276 1.71 14.90 -21.25
N GLY A 277 0.77 14.79 -20.31
CA GLY A 277 -0.56 15.32 -20.49
C GLY A 277 -1.23 15.73 -19.19
N LEU A 278 -2.44 16.24 -19.35
CA LEU A 278 -3.24 16.77 -18.26
C LEU A 278 -3.81 15.66 -17.34
N LEU A 279 -3.94 14.44 -17.86
CA LEU A 279 -4.39 13.28 -17.07
C LEU A 279 -3.42 13.00 -15.92
N GLN A 280 -2.11 13.03 -16.18
CA GLN A 280 -1.09 12.72 -15.19
C GLN A 280 -1.09 13.73 -14.04
N SER A 281 -1.16 15.03 -14.36
CA SER A 281 -1.24 16.08 -13.33
C SER A 281 -2.54 16.02 -12.54
N SER A 282 -3.67 15.63 -13.17
CA SER A 282 -4.95 15.44 -12.47
C SER A 282 -4.92 14.30 -11.45
N VAL A 283 -4.29 13.17 -11.77
CA VAL A 283 -4.17 12.01 -10.86
C VAL A 283 -3.23 12.33 -9.70
N VAL A 284 -2.10 12.99 -9.97
CA VAL A 284 -1.17 13.45 -8.93
C VAL A 284 -1.86 14.47 -8.01
N GLY A 285 -2.61 15.42 -8.58
CA GLY A 285 -3.37 16.40 -7.81
C GLY A 285 -4.36 15.75 -6.83
N LEU A 286 -5.11 14.75 -7.29
CA LEU A 286 -6.03 13.99 -6.44
C LEU A 286 -5.30 13.31 -5.27
N TYR A 287 -4.14 12.71 -5.52
CA TYR A 287 -3.33 12.09 -4.48
C TYR A 287 -2.75 13.11 -3.48
N VAL A 288 -2.31 14.28 -3.94
CA VAL A 288 -1.85 15.38 -3.06
C VAL A 288 -2.98 15.87 -2.15
N ILE A 289 -4.20 16.00 -2.67
CA ILE A 289 -5.36 16.38 -1.85
C ILE A 289 -5.72 15.30 -0.84
N TYR A 290 -5.63 14.02 -1.23
CA TYR A 290 -5.77 12.91 -0.28
C TYR A 290 -4.72 12.97 0.85
N LEU A 291 -3.44 13.18 0.54
CA LEU A 291 -2.39 13.31 1.56
C LEU A 291 -2.61 14.56 2.44
N THR A 292 -3.09 15.65 1.85
CA THR A 292 -3.42 16.87 2.59
C THR A 292 -4.55 16.60 3.58
N TRP A 293 -5.61 15.92 3.15
CA TRP A 293 -6.73 15.50 4.00
C TRP A 293 -6.25 14.60 5.15
N ALA A 294 -5.49 13.55 4.85
CA ALA A 294 -4.92 12.67 5.85
C ALA A 294 -4.05 13.42 6.87
N ALA A 295 -3.29 14.44 6.46
CA ALA A 295 -2.46 15.23 7.36
C ALA A 295 -3.30 16.13 8.29
N VAL A 296 -4.25 16.91 7.75
CA VAL A 296 -5.06 17.84 8.56
C VAL A 296 -6.05 17.11 9.47
N SER A 297 -6.50 15.91 9.11
CA SER A 297 -7.33 15.05 9.94
C SER A 297 -6.60 14.51 11.19
N ASN A 298 -5.26 14.61 11.22
CA ASN A 298 -4.44 14.28 12.38
C ASN A 298 -4.01 15.51 13.21
N GLN A 299 -4.61 16.69 12.97
CA GLN A 299 -4.37 17.88 13.77
C GLN A 299 -4.88 17.67 15.22
N PRO A 300 -4.03 17.89 16.25
CA PRO A 300 -4.41 17.66 17.65
C PRO A 300 -5.43 18.68 18.18
N ASP A 301 -5.46 19.89 17.60
CA ASP A 301 -6.41 20.93 18.00
C ASP A 301 -7.83 20.58 17.57
N ARG A 302 -8.65 20.10 18.51
CA ARG A 302 -10.06 19.72 18.30
C ARG A 302 -10.95 20.85 17.79
N LYS A 303 -10.55 22.12 17.99
CA LYS A 303 -11.23 23.27 17.38
C LYS A 303 -11.10 23.24 15.85
N CYS A 304 -9.92 22.91 15.35
CA CYS A 304 -9.59 22.85 13.92
C CYS A 304 -9.86 21.49 13.29
N ASN A 305 -10.14 20.48 14.11
CA ASN A 305 -10.55 19.14 13.72
C ASN A 305 -11.73 18.70 14.60
N PRO A 306 -12.94 19.22 14.34
CA PRO A 306 -14.12 18.85 15.12
C PRO A 306 -14.51 17.36 14.94
N GLY A 307 -13.95 16.67 13.95
CA GLY A 307 -14.33 15.31 13.59
C GLY A 307 -15.72 15.24 12.95
N LEU A 308 -16.00 14.17 12.22
CA LEU A 308 -17.28 13.97 11.52
C LEU A 308 -18.48 13.90 12.49
N LEU A 309 -18.25 13.43 13.72
CA LEU A 309 -19.30 13.19 14.71
C LEU A 309 -19.79 14.46 15.41
N ALA A 310 -18.92 15.44 15.66
CA ALA A 310 -19.33 16.72 16.25
C ALA A 310 -20.25 17.53 15.31
N PHE A 311 -20.18 17.27 13.99
CA PHE A 311 -21.06 17.89 13.00
C PHE A 311 -22.45 17.24 12.91
N LEU A 312 -22.56 15.94 13.22
CA LEU A 312 -23.84 15.22 13.25
C LEU A 312 -24.63 15.45 14.55
N GLY A 313 -24.14 16.30 15.46
CA GLY A 313 -24.86 16.72 16.66
C GLY A 313 -24.96 15.65 17.76
N ASP A 314 -24.24 14.54 17.63
CA ASP A 314 -24.24 13.51 18.66
C ASP A 314 -23.10 13.75 19.65
N THR A 315 -23.41 14.45 20.74
CA THR A 315 -22.52 14.66 21.89
C THR A 315 -22.36 13.42 22.78
N SER A 316 -22.81 12.24 22.34
CA SER A 316 -22.78 11.01 23.13
C SER A 316 -21.83 9.97 22.53
N ALA A 317 -20.54 10.26 22.50
CA ALA A 317 -19.55 9.21 22.25
C ALA A 317 -18.33 9.41 23.15
N ASN A 318 -18.49 9.01 24.41
CA ASN A 318 -17.39 8.51 25.22
C ASN A 318 -16.94 7.13 24.67
N SER A 319 -16.74 7.02 23.35
CA SER A 319 -16.33 5.79 22.68
C SER A 319 -14.84 5.60 22.92
N ARG A 320 -14.55 5.04 24.09
CA ARG A 320 -13.24 4.52 24.56
C ARG A 320 -12.64 3.40 23.68
N TYR A 321 -13.10 3.28 22.44
CA TYR A 321 -12.71 2.23 21.51
C TYR A 321 -12.19 2.86 20.22
N VAL A 322 -10.99 2.42 19.84
CA VAL A 322 -10.35 2.77 18.58
C VAL A 322 -11.14 2.16 17.42
N THR A 323 -11.68 2.99 16.53
CA THR A 323 -12.38 2.56 15.32
C THR A 323 -11.60 2.93 14.07
N MET A 324 -11.81 2.17 12.99
CA MET A 324 -11.26 2.52 11.67
C MET A 324 -12.01 3.71 11.08
N ASP A 325 -11.33 4.83 10.93
CA ASP A 325 -11.87 6.01 10.25
C ASP A 325 -11.96 5.81 8.74
N LYS A 326 -12.87 6.55 8.09
CA LYS A 326 -13.09 6.50 6.62
C LYS A 326 -11.82 6.83 5.83
N GLU A 327 -11.00 7.72 6.39
CA GLU A 327 -9.65 8.10 5.95
C GLU A 327 -8.73 6.89 5.80
N THR A 328 -8.63 6.11 6.88
CA THR A 328 -7.80 4.92 6.98
C THR A 328 -8.26 3.86 5.98
N LEU A 329 -9.57 3.75 5.74
CA LEU A 329 -10.11 2.84 4.72
C LEU A 329 -9.71 3.24 3.31
N ILE A 330 -9.80 4.53 2.96
CA ILE A 330 -9.37 5.03 1.64
C ILE A 330 -7.86 4.84 1.47
N GLY A 331 -7.07 5.14 2.51
CA GLY A 331 -5.63 4.91 2.49
C GLY A 331 -5.25 3.44 2.29
N LEU A 332 -5.95 2.54 2.98
CA LEU A 332 -5.76 1.10 2.81
C LEU A 332 -6.11 0.66 1.39
N ALA A 333 -7.20 1.17 0.80
CA ALA A 333 -7.57 0.85 -0.58
C ALA A 333 -6.49 1.32 -1.59
N ILE A 334 -5.99 2.55 -1.45
CA ILE A 334 -4.91 3.07 -2.31
C ILE A 334 -3.65 2.22 -2.15
N TRP A 335 -3.29 1.86 -0.91
CA TRP A 335 -2.16 0.99 -0.60
C TRP A 335 -2.29 -0.39 -1.26
N VAL A 336 -3.45 -1.06 -1.12
CA VAL A 336 -3.72 -2.37 -1.75
C VAL A 336 -3.58 -2.26 -3.27
N CYS A 337 -4.19 -1.25 -3.88
CA CYS A 337 -4.09 -1.01 -5.32
C CYS A 337 -2.64 -0.84 -5.78
N CYS A 338 -1.82 -0.07 -5.04
CA CYS A 338 -0.42 0.15 -5.35
C CYS A 338 0.43 -1.13 -5.20
N VAL A 339 0.20 -1.92 -4.15
CA VAL A 339 0.89 -3.20 -3.91
C VAL A 339 0.56 -4.21 -5.00
N LEU A 340 -0.71 -4.34 -5.37
CA LEU A 340 -1.15 -5.22 -6.46
C LEU A 340 -0.58 -4.75 -7.79
N TYR A 341 -0.66 -3.45 -8.08
CA TYR A 341 -0.10 -2.87 -9.28
C TYR A 341 1.41 -3.12 -9.40
N SER A 342 2.19 -2.91 -8.33
CA SER A 342 3.64 -3.18 -8.31
C SER A 342 3.96 -4.66 -8.58
N SER A 343 3.21 -5.56 -7.95
CA SER A 343 3.35 -7.02 -8.10
C SER A 343 3.07 -7.50 -9.52
N LEU A 344 2.04 -6.92 -10.18
CA LEU A 344 1.64 -7.26 -11.54
C LEU A 344 2.51 -6.56 -12.60
N ARG A 345 2.91 -5.31 -12.38
CA ARG A 345 3.66 -4.50 -13.35
C ARG A 345 5.10 -5.01 -13.51
N THR A 346 5.80 -5.26 -12.42
CA THR A 346 7.19 -5.73 -12.46
C THR A 346 7.28 -7.11 -13.16
N ALA A 347 6.18 -7.87 -13.19
CA ALA A 347 6.06 -9.11 -13.95
C ALA A 347 6.01 -8.88 -15.47
N SER A 348 5.30 -7.84 -15.92
CA SER A 348 5.10 -7.52 -17.34
C SER A 348 6.33 -6.87 -18.01
N SER A 349 7.12 -6.06 -17.29
CA SER A 349 8.39 -5.54 -17.83
C SER A 349 9.43 -6.66 -18.05
N SER A 350 9.47 -7.64 -17.14
CA SER A 350 10.37 -8.79 -17.23
C SER A 350 10.01 -9.76 -18.37
N SER A 351 8.75 -9.79 -18.83
CA SER A 351 8.34 -10.56 -20.02
C SER A 351 8.60 -9.81 -21.33
N ARG A 352 8.50 -8.48 -21.38
CA ARG A 352 8.90 -7.69 -22.57
C ARG A 352 10.39 -7.84 -22.90
N ILE A 353 11.26 -7.83 -21.89
CA ILE A 353 12.70 -8.00 -22.09
C ILE A 353 13.02 -9.40 -22.65
N THR A 354 12.37 -10.45 -22.12
CA THR A 354 12.61 -11.82 -22.61
C THR A 354 12.00 -12.09 -23.99
N MET A 355 10.91 -11.42 -24.40
CA MET A 355 10.37 -11.59 -25.76
C MET A 355 11.18 -10.86 -26.83
N SER A 356 11.73 -9.67 -26.54
CA SER A 356 12.61 -8.97 -27.50
C SER A 356 13.88 -9.79 -27.81
N ASP A 357 14.44 -10.51 -26.83
CA ASP A 357 15.61 -11.37 -27.05
C ASP A 357 15.32 -12.59 -27.94
N HIS A 358 14.09 -13.11 -27.94
CA HIS A 358 13.70 -14.24 -28.80
C HIS A 358 13.33 -13.83 -30.23
N VAL A 359 12.98 -12.56 -30.46
CA VAL A 359 12.74 -12.02 -31.81
C VAL A 359 14.06 -11.68 -32.49
N LEU A 360 15.05 -11.18 -31.76
CA LEU A 360 16.37 -10.83 -32.33
C LEU A 360 17.27 -12.04 -32.62
N VAL A 361 16.98 -13.23 -32.07
CA VAL A 361 17.76 -14.45 -32.32
C VAL A 361 17.22 -15.28 -33.49
N LYS A 362 16.01 -14.99 -34.02
CA LYS A 362 15.36 -15.85 -35.03
C LYS A 362 15.49 -15.36 -36.49
N ASP A 363 16.02 -14.17 -36.75
CA ASP A 363 16.10 -13.60 -38.10
C ASP A 363 17.48 -13.69 -38.80
N ASN A 364 18.50 -14.30 -38.17
CA ASN A 364 19.80 -14.51 -38.82
C ASN A 364 20.10 -16.01 -39.02
N GLY A 365 19.65 -16.56 -40.15
CA GLY A 365 20.22 -17.81 -40.67
C GLY A 365 19.28 -18.65 -41.52
N ALA A 366 19.16 -18.32 -42.82
CA ALA A 366 19.20 -19.25 -43.95
C ALA A 366 18.63 -18.60 -45.23
N GLY A 367 19.34 -17.59 -45.75
CA GLY A 367 19.18 -17.13 -47.12
C GLY A 367 20.06 -17.95 -48.06
N PHE A 368 19.43 -18.87 -48.77
CA PHE A 368 19.67 -19.27 -50.17
C PHE A 368 20.97 -18.76 -50.85
N SER A 369 21.83 -19.68 -51.30
CA SER A 369 22.64 -19.48 -52.50
C SER A 369 22.74 -20.78 -53.28
N VAL A 370 22.11 -20.75 -54.45
CA VAL A 370 22.21 -21.74 -55.53
C VAL A 370 23.42 -21.37 -56.39
N ARG A 371 24.16 -22.41 -56.77
CA ARG A 371 25.19 -22.51 -57.80
C ARG A 371 26.62 -22.22 -57.37
#